data_AF-S4AXN3-F1
#
_entry.id   AF-S4AXN3-F1
#
_cell.length_a   1.000
_cell.length_b   1.000
_cell.length_c   1.000
_cell.angle_alpha   90.00
_cell.angle_beta   90.00
_cell.angle_gamma   90.00
#
_symmetry.space_group_name_H-M   'P 1'
#
loop_
_entity.id
_entity.type
_entity.pdbx_description
1 polymer ?
#
loop_
_entity_poly.entity_id
_entity_poly.type
_entity_poly.pdbx_seq_one_letter_code
_entity_poly.pdbx_strand_id
1 'polypeptide(L)'
;MQIYEIHIHGCAGTDAALALQEPLARLLCPVEDHEGPCEVPWGFTLRDERGEDAPERVLVLGIFASAEKAAEVRDRVQEFVGAAHPAALSGAVTDTFDELADQYRIEQGPA
;
A
#
# COMPACT_ATOMS: atom_id res chain seq x y z
N MET A 1 14.72 6.38 -2.89
CA MET A 1 13.41 5.72 -2.98
C MET A 1 13.59 4.32 -2.44
N GLN A 2 12.64 3.84 -1.64
CA GLN A 2 12.61 2.46 -1.14
C GLN A 2 11.15 2.01 -1.03
N ILE A 3 10.95 0.71 -0.80
CA ILE A 3 9.62 0.17 -0.55
C ILE A 3 9.23 0.47 0.90
N TYR A 4 8.04 1.03 1.08
CA TYR A 4 7.38 1.17 2.37
C TYR A 4 6.08 0.37 2.35
N GLU A 5 5.75 -0.22 3.50
CA GLU A 5 4.52 -0.96 3.68
C GLU A 5 3.57 -0.14 4.58
N ILE A 6 2.32 0.01 4.15
CA ILE A 6 1.25 0.56 4.95
C ILE A 6 0.30 -0.59 5.30
N HIS A 7 0.25 -0.92 6.58
CA HIS A 7 -0.56 -2.01 7.13
C HIS A 7 -1.91 -1.45 7.58
N ILE A 8 -2.98 -1.94 6.98
CA ILE A 8 -4.35 -1.49 7.23
C ILE A 8 -5.08 -2.58 8.02
N HIS A 9 -5.31 -2.29 9.29
CA HIS A 9 -5.92 -3.19 10.27
C HIS A 9 -7.45 -3.03 10.34
N GLY A 10 -8.10 -3.77 11.22
CA GLY A 10 -9.53 -3.71 11.50
C GLY A 10 -10.40 -4.40 10.43
N CYS A 11 -9.80 -5.20 9.54
CA CYS A 11 -10.56 -5.91 8.53
C CYS A 11 -11.23 -7.16 9.12
N ALA A 12 -12.54 -7.29 8.96
CA ALA A 12 -13.31 -8.44 9.48
C ALA A 12 -12.99 -9.79 8.79
N GLY A 13 -12.06 -9.80 7.82
CA GLY A 13 -11.64 -10.96 7.05
C GLY A 13 -11.12 -10.57 5.66
N THR A 14 -10.77 -11.59 4.86
CA THR A 14 -10.21 -11.42 3.52
C THR A 14 -11.09 -10.57 2.60
N ASP A 15 -12.40 -10.83 2.54
CA ASP A 15 -13.29 -10.07 1.65
C ASP A 15 -13.36 -8.59 2.03
N ALA A 16 -13.37 -8.27 3.33
CA ALA A 16 -13.35 -6.90 3.82
C ALA A 16 -12.04 -6.19 3.45
N ALA A 17 -10.90 -6.89 3.58
CA ALA A 17 -9.59 -6.38 3.20
C ALA A 17 -9.49 -6.17 1.67
N LEU A 18 -9.98 -7.11 0.86
CA LEU A 18 -9.98 -6.98 -0.60
C LEU A 18 -10.89 -5.85 -1.08
N ALA A 19 -12.03 -5.62 -0.42
CA ALA A 19 -12.95 -4.53 -0.75
C ALA A 19 -12.32 -3.14 -0.62
N LEU A 20 -11.22 -3.00 0.16
CA LEU A 20 -10.48 -1.74 0.30
C LEU A 20 -9.48 -1.50 -0.83
N GLN A 21 -9.09 -2.52 -1.61
CA GLN A 21 -8.07 -2.38 -2.66
C GLN A 21 -8.48 -1.39 -3.76
N GLU A 22 -9.68 -1.56 -4.32
CA GLU A 22 -10.15 -0.70 -5.42
C GLU A 22 -10.35 0.77 -4.98
N PRO A 23 -11.00 1.06 -3.83
CA PRO A 23 -11.08 2.43 -3.32
C PRO A 23 -9.73 3.06 -3.02
N LEU A 24 -8.77 2.29 -2.47
CA LEU A 24 -7.41 2.78 -2.20
C LEU A 24 -6.63 3.00 -3.49
N ALA A 25 -6.80 2.16 -4.51
CA ALA A 25 -6.19 2.37 -5.82
C ALA A 25 -6.68 3.69 -6.44
N ARG A 26 -7.99 3.98 -6.37
CA ARG A 26 -8.57 5.26 -6.82
C ARG A 26 -8.10 6.46 -5.98
N LEU A 27 -7.78 6.26 -4.71
CA LEU A 27 -7.21 7.31 -3.86
C LEU A 27 -5.78 7.67 -4.29
N LEU A 28 -4.97 6.67 -4.63
CA LEU A 28 -3.59 6.84 -5.08
C LEU A 28 -3.50 7.35 -6.52
N CYS A 29 -4.44 6.95 -7.35
CA CYS A 29 -4.57 7.34 -8.74
C CYS A 29 -6.03 7.68 -9.04
N PRO A 30 -6.43 8.96 -8.87
CA PRO A 30 -7.82 9.39 -9.09
C PRO A 30 -8.21 9.45 -10.58
N VAL A 31 -7.27 9.29 -11.51
CA VAL A 31 -7.52 9.33 -12.96
C VAL A 31 -6.86 8.13 -13.60
N GLU A 32 -7.63 7.11 -13.97
CA GLU A 32 -7.11 5.87 -14.59
C GLU A 32 -6.42 6.12 -15.95
N ASP A 33 -6.66 7.27 -16.58
CA ASP A 33 -6.27 7.62 -17.95
C ASP A 33 -5.25 8.77 -18.02
N HIS A 34 -4.40 8.93 -16.99
CA HIS A 34 -3.31 9.92 -17.05
C HIS A 34 -2.09 9.36 -17.78
N GLU A 35 -1.47 10.15 -18.66
CA GLU A 35 -0.24 9.78 -19.35
C GLU A 35 0.96 9.85 -18.39
N GLY A 36 1.60 8.69 -18.15
CA GLY A 36 2.87 8.58 -17.44
C GLY A 36 2.77 7.81 -16.13
N PRO A 37 3.89 7.29 -15.59
CA PRO A 37 3.86 6.41 -14.44
C PRO A 37 3.20 7.14 -13.27
N CYS A 38 2.33 6.43 -12.56
CA CYS A 38 1.72 6.94 -11.34
C CYS A 38 2.82 7.53 -10.44
N GLU A 39 2.56 8.70 -9.83
CA GLU A 39 3.56 9.43 -9.02
C GLU A 39 4.22 8.53 -7.95
N VAL A 40 3.49 7.51 -7.49
CA VAL A 40 3.98 6.48 -6.59
C VAL A 40 3.55 5.11 -7.14
N PRO A 41 4.46 4.22 -7.55
CA PRO A 41 4.13 2.82 -7.83
C PRO A 41 3.64 2.14 -6.55
N TRP A 42 2.53 1.40 -6.63
CA TRP A 42 1.95 0.69 -5.49
C TRP A 42 1.55 -0.75 -5.83
N GLY A 43 1.41 -1.58 -4.80
CA GLY A 43 0.82 -2.91 -4.88
C GLY A 43 0.13 -3.29 -3.58
N PHE A 44 -0.81 -4.23 -3.67
CA PHE A 44 -1.52 -4.74 -2.50
C PHE A 44 -1.16 -6.20 -2.27
N THR A 45 -1.01 -6.57 -1.00
CA THR A 45 -0.98 -7.96 -0.57
C THR A 45 -1.79 -8.12 0.70
N LEU A 46 -2.08 -9.37 1.07
CA LEU A 46 -2.76 -9.70 2.31
C LEU A 46 -1.81 -10.47 3.20
N ARG A 47 -1.67 -10.03 4.46
CA ARG A 47 -0.81 -10.67 5.45
C ARG A 47 -1.66 -11.11 6.65
N ASP A 48 -1.35 -12.28 7.19
CA ASP A 48 -1.88 -12.67 8.49
C ASP A 48 -0.95 -12.10 9.55
N GLU A 49 -1.46 -11.19 10.37
CA GLU A 49 -0.72 -10.62 11.49
C GLU A 49 -1.29 -11.13 12.82
N ARG A 50 -0.46 -11.08 13.87
CA ARG A 50 -0.89 -11.52 15.20
C ARG A 50 -1.73 -10.41 15.83
N GLY A 51 -3.05 -10.54 15.76
CA GLY A 51 -3.98 -9.71 16.53
C GLY A 51 -3.95 -10.05 18.02
N GLU A 52 -4.54 -9.19 18.84
CA GLU A 52 -4.55 -9.34 20.31
C GLU A 52 -5.28 -10.62 20.75
N ASP A 53 -6.39 -10.98 20.08
CA ASP A 53 -7.23 -12.14 20.43
C ASP A 53 -7.13 -13.31 19.43
N ALA A 54 -6.86 -13.02 18.16
CA ALA A 54 -6.85 -13.98 17.05
C ALA A 54 -5.95 -13.47 15.91
N PRO A 55 -5.47 -14.34 15.01
CA PRO A 55 -4.82 -13.89 13.78
C PRO A 55 -5.76 -12.96 13.01
N GLU A 56 -5.26 -11.79 12.66
CA GLU A 56 -5.98 -10.76 11.93
C GLU A 56 -5.53 -10.77 10.47
N ARG A 57 -6.49 -10.61 9.54
CA ARG A 57 -6.18 -10.42 8.13
C ARG A 57 -5.94 -8.94 7.87
N VAL A 58 -4.70 -8.59 7.53
CA VAL A 58 -4.28 -7.20 7.30
C VAL A 58 -4.09 -6.97 5.81
N LEU A 59 -4.64 -5.87 5.30
CA LEU A 59 -4.33 -5.40 3.95
C LEU A 59 -3.01 -4.61 4.01
N VAL A 60 -2.04 -5.03 3.22
CA VAL A 60 -0.73 -4.37 3.14
C VAL A 60 -0.62 -3.67 1.79
N LEU A 61 -0.45 -2.35 1.83
CA LEU A 61 -0.18 -1.50 0.68
C LEU A 61 1.33 -1.22 0.63
N GLY A 62 2.01 -1.84 -0.34
CA GLY A 62 3.40 -1.55 -0.66
C GLY A 62 3.48 -0.35 -1.60
N ILE A 63 4.35 0.62 -1.28
CA ILE A 63 4.60 1.79 -2.12
C ILE A 63 6.10 2.03 -2.32
N PHE A 64 6.50 2.36 -3.54
CA PHE A 64 7.89 2.70 -3.86
C PHE A 64 8.08 4.22 -3.87
N ALA A 65 8.57 4.78 -2.77
CA ALA A 65 8.56 6.23 -2.56
C ALA A 65 9.75 6.73 -1.72
N SER A 66 9.83 8.05 -1.50
CA SER A 66 10.67 8.63 -0.44
C SER A 66 9.98 8.47 0.92
N ALA A 67 10.72 8.64 2.03
CA ALA A 67 10.13 8.56 3.38
C ALA A 67 9.00 9.59 3.56
N GLU A 68 9.23 10.83 3.12
CA GLU A 68 8.25 11.91 3.17
C GLU A 68 6.99 11.55 2.37
N LYS A 69 7.15 11.09 1.13
CA LYS A 69 6.02 10.69 0.29
C LYS A 69 5.27 9.48 0.87
N ALA A 70 5.97 8.53 1.48
CA ALA A 70 5.34 7.39 2.14
C ALA A 70 4.51 7.80 3.36
N ALA A 71 4.99 8.78 4.14
CA ALA A 71 4.23 9.36 5.23
C ALA A 71 2.98 10.10 4.72
N GLU A 72 3.11 10.91 3.67
CA GLU A 72 1.96 11.58 3.02
C GLU A 72 0.89 10.59 2.56
N VAL A 73 1.32 9.50 1.90
CA VAL A 73 0.40 8.46 1.43
C VAL A 73 -0.28 7.77 2.61
N ARG A 74 0.47 7.41 3.66
CA ARG A 74 -0.13 6.82 4.87
C ARG A 74 -1.17 7.73 5.49
N ASP A 75 -0.91 9.03 5.59
CA ASP A 75 -1.87 9.97 6.18
C ASP A 75 -3.14 10.08 5.35
N ARG A 76 -3.02 10.12 4.01
CA ARG A 76 -4.18 10.07 3.11
C ARG A 76 -4.97 8.78 3.26
N VAL A 77 -4.28 7.64 3.31
CA VAL A 77 -4.92 6.33 3.52
C VAL A 77 -5.65 6.32 4.86
N GLN A 78 -5.01 6.77 5.94
CA GLN A 78 -5.60 6.85 7.27
C GLN A 78 -6.84 7.76 7.33
N GLU A 79 -6.81 8.89 6.64
CA GLU A 79 -7.97 9.79 6.53
C GLU A 79 -9.12 9.12 5.77
N PHE A 80 -8.80 8.40 4.69
CA PHE A 80 -9.78 7.73 3.85
C PHE A 80 -10.47 6.54 4.54
N VAL A 81 -9.69 5.66 5.16
CA VAL A 81 -10.23 4.45 5.82
C VAL A 81 -10.79 4.73 7.21
N GLY A 82 -10.42 5.88 7.79
CA GLY A 82 -10.88 6.35 9.09
C GLY A 82 -10.39 5.52 10.28
N ALA A 83 -10.89 5.85 11.48
CA ALA A 83 -10.48 5.20 12.72
C ALA A 83 -10.87 3.71 12.82
N ALA A 84 -11.80 3.25 11.97
CA ALA A 84 -12.19 1.84 11.90
C ALA A 84 -11.08 0.95 11.34
N HIS A 85 -10.16 1.51 10.57
CA HIS A 85 -9.08 0.79 9.91
C HIS A 85 -7.74 1.48 10.14
N PRO A 86 -7.10 1.30 11.31
CA PRO A 86 -5.82 1.93 11.60
C PRO A 86 -4.77 1.58 10.53
N ALA A 87 -4.09 2.62 9.99
CA ALA A 87 -3.07 2.50 8.97
C ALA A 87 -1.67 2.78 9.57
N ALA A 88 -0.89 1.72 9.76
CA ALA A 88 0.46 1.80 10.30
C ALA A 88 1.50 1.80 9.19
N LEU A 89 2.45 2.74 9.24
CA LEU A 89 3.60 2.74 8.33
C LEU A 89 4.70 1.86 8.91
N SER A 90 5.13 0.86 8.14
CA SER A 90 6.29 0.02 8.44
C SER A 90 7.41 0.30 7.43
N GLY A 91 8.63 0.45 7.92
CA GLY A 91 9.81 0.68 7.08
C GLY A 91 10.34 -0.65 6.52
N ALA A 92 10.46 -0.73 5.20
CA ALA A 92 11.13 -1.78 4.40
C ALA A 92 11.27 -3.14 5.11
N VAL A 93 10.18 -3.93 5.14
CA VAL A 93 10.24 -5.33 5.56
C VAL A 93 10.00 -6.23 4.35
N THR A 94 11.12 -6.66 3.75
CA THR A 94 11.30 -7.91 2.99
C THR A 94 10.77 -8.01 1.55
N ASP A 95 11.38 -8.95 0.82
CA ASP A 95 11.30 -9.36 -0.60
C ASP A 95 9.89 -9.52 -1.22
N THR A 96 8.82 -9.23 -0.48
CA THR A 96 7.42 -9.43 -0.90
C THR A 96 7.02 -8.51 -2.07
N PHE A 97 7.72 -7.39 -2.23
CA PHE A 97 7.43 -6.38 -3.25
C PHE A 97 8.63 -6.06 -4.14
N ASP A 98 9.67 -6.90 -4.16
CA ASP A 98 10.87 -6.66 -4.98
C ASP A 98 10.54 -6.55 -6.48
N GLU A 99 9.49 -7.25 -6.93
CA GLU A 99 8.97 -7.16 -8.30
C GLU A 99 8.43 -5.75 -8.66
N LEU A 100 7.94 -4.95 -7.69
CA LEU A 100 7.54 -3.55 -7.93
C LEU A 100 8.76 -2.66 -8.23
N ALA A 101 9.88 -2.90 -7.54
CA ALA A 101 11.11 -2.16 -7.77
C ALA A 101 11.73 -2.52 -9.13
N ASP A 102 11.59 -3.76 -9.56
CA ASP A 102 12.02 -4.23 -10.88
C ASP A 102 11.14 -3.68 -12.00
N GLN A 103 9.80 -3.66 -11.84
CA GLN A 103 8.87 -3.05 -12.79
C GLN A 103 9.16 -1.56 -13.00
N TYR A 104 9.34 -0.79 -11.92
CA TYR A 104 9.68 0.63 -12.01
C TYR A 104 11.00 0.87 -12.75
N ARG A 105 12.00 -0.01 -12.57
CA ARG A 105 13.28 0.08 -13.29
C ARG A 105 13.13 -0.20 -14.78
N ILE A 106 12.27 -1.14 -15.15
CA ILE A 106 11.98 -1.48 -16.55
C ILE A 106 11.23 -0.33 -17.24
N GLU A 107 10.23 0.25 -16.56
CA GLU A 107 9.41 1.35 -17.10
C GLU A 107 10.16 2.68 -17.27
N GLN A 108 11.21 2.91 -16.47
CA GLN A 108 12.09 4.09 -16.63
C GLN A 108 13.07 3.98 -17.81
N GLY A 109 13.19 2.79 -18.44
CA GLY A 109 14.15 2.53 -19.53
C GLY A 109 15.63 2.58 -19.08
N PRO A 110 16.57 1.99 -19.85
CA PRO A 110 17.99 2.18 -19.59
C PRO A 110 18.37 3.63 -19.93
N ALA A 111 19.05 4.30 -18.99
CA ALA A 111 19.65 5.62 -19.19
C ALA A 111 20.62 5.66 -20.37
#